data_AF-A0A1I9YVI5-F1
#
_entry.id   AF-A0A1I9YVI5-F1
#
_cell.length_a   1.000
_cell.length_b   1.000
_cell.length_c   1.000
_cell.angle_alpha   90.00
_cell.angle_beta   90.00
_cell.angle_gamma   90.00
#
_symmetry.space_group_name_H-M   'P 1'
#
loop_
_entity.id
_entity.type
_entity.pdbx_description
1 polymer ?
#
loop_
_entity_poly.entity_id
_entity_poly.type
_entity_poly.pdbx_seq_one_letter_code
_entity_poly.pdbx_strand_id
1 'polypeptide(L)' 'MIQPAQAVHLAQRTVKRLDVSFKKLHEGSEERAQALLYAAFLSDVLSGAIPPNQGEVIDMLGMVEQFCRLVESRDD' A
#
# COMPACT_ATOMS: atom_id res chain seq x y z
N MET A 1 -12.59 -15.26 7.46
CA MET A 1 -12.23 -14.03 8.20
C MET A 1 -10.71 -13.95 8.26
N ILE A 2 -10.11 -12.90 7.70
CA ILE A 2 -8.69 -12.62 7.87
C ILE A 2 -8.46 -12.14 9.30
N GLN A 3 -7.44 -12.67 9.97
CA GLN A 3 -7.13 -12.25 11.34
C GLN A 3 -6.56 -10.82 11.32
N PRO A 4 -6.91 -9.94 12.28
CA PRO A 4 -6.40 -8.56 12.33
C PRO A 4 -4.86 -8.48 12.25
N ALA A 5 -4.17 -9.42 12.88
CA ALA A 5 -2.70 -9.52 12.83
C ALA A 5 -2.16 -9.74 11.41
N GLN A 6 -2.87 -10.50 10.56
CA GLN A 6 -2.45 -10.74 9.18
C GLN A 6 -2.55 -9.48 8.32
N ALA A 7 -3.61 -8.68 8.50
CA ALA A 7 -3.78 -7.42 7.78
C ALA A 7 -2.75 -6.36 8.21
N VAL A 8 -2.39 -6.30 9.50
CA VAL A 8 -1.29 -5.44 9.98
C VAL A 8 0.05 -5.88 9.39
N HIS A 9 0.36 -7.18 9.39
CA HIS A 9 1.58 -7.68 8.76
C HIS A 9 1.62 -7.40 7.25
N LEU A 10 0.48 -7.52 6.57
CA LEU A 10 0.34 -7.16 5.16
C LEU A 10 0.65 -5.67 4.95
N ALA A 11 0.02 -4.78 5.73
CA ALA A 11 0.27 -3.34 5.66
C ALA A 11 1.75 -2.98 5.89
N GLN A 12 2.41 -3.59 6.89
CA GLN A 12 3.84 -3.37 7.17
C GLN A 12 4.73 -3.77 5.98
N ARG A 13 4.43 -4.90 5.34
CA ARG A 13 5.16 -5.33 4.13
C ARG A 13 4.89 -4.39 2.96
N THR A 14 3.63 -3.99 2.78
CA THR A 14 3.20 -3.14 1.67
C THR A 14 3.83 -1.75 1.73
N VAL A 15 3.97 -1.14 2.92
CA VAL A 15 4.68 0.15 3.09
C VAL A 15 6.09 0.08 2.51
N LYS A 16 6.86 -0.95 2.86
CA LYS A 16 8.24 -1.09 2.38
C LYS A 16 8.32 -1.23 0.86
N ARG A 17 7.38 -1.97 0.25
CA ARG A 17 7.29 -2.10 -1.21
C ARG A 17 6.86 -0.81 -1.90
N LEU A 18 5.96 -0.07 -1.26
CA LEU A 18 5.49 1.22 -1.73
C LEU A 18 6.63 2.25 -1.72
N ASP A 19 7.47 2.28 -0.69
CA ASP A 19 8.66 3.15 -0.64
C ASP A 19 9.63 2.88 -1.81
N VAL A 20 9.83 1.60 -2.16
CA VAL A 20 10.67 1.20 -3.29
C VAL A 20 10.02 1.61 -4.61
N SER A 21 8.72 1.34 -4.77
CA SER A 21 7.96 1.71 -5.96
C SER A 21 7.96 3.23 -6.16
N PHE A 22 7.75 4.01 -5.09
CA PHE A 22 7.72 5.46 -5.11
C PHE A 22 9.02 6.08 -5.66
N LYS A 23 10.18 5.49 -5.31
CA LYS A 23 11.48 5.96 -5.80
C LYS A 23 11.67 5.77 -7.30
N LYS A 24 10.99 4.80 -7.91
CA LYS A 24 11.04 4.52 -9.36
C LYS A 24 10.12 5.44 -10.17
N LEU A 25 9.14 6.07 -9.52
CA LEU A 25 8.15 6.90 -10.19
C LEU A 25 8.71 8.30 -10.51
N HIS A 26 8.40 8.78 -11.71
CA HIS A 26 8.75 10.13 -12.15
C HIS A 26 8.09 11.18 -11.25
N GLU A 27 8.82 12.24 -10.95
CA GLU A 27 8.31 13.34 -10.14
C GLU A 27 7.15 14.07 -10.83
N GLY A 28 6.05 14.31 -10.11
CA GLY A 28 4.84 14.92 -10.67
C GLY A 28 3.94 13.99 -11.50
N SER A 29 4.24 12.68 -11.59
CA SER A 29 3.33 11.72 -12.22
C SER A 29 2.09 11.43 -11.34
N GLU A 30 0.98 11.06 -11.98
CA GLU A 30 -0.24 10.67 -11.28
C GLU A 30 -0.01 9.47 -10.36
N GLU A 31 0.79 8.49 -10.80
CA GLU A 31 1.13 7.33 -9.98
C GLU A 31 1.89 7.73 -8.71
N ARG A 32 2.72 8.77 -8.77
CA ARG A 32 3.44 9.27 -7.60
C ARG A 32 2.50 9.93 -6.61
N ALA A 33 1.51 10.70 -7.10
CA ALA A 33 0.45 11.25 -6.26
C ALA A 33 -0.40 10.13 -5.62
N GLN A 34 -0.74 9.10 -6.39
CA GLN A 34 -1.48 7.94 -5.90
C GLN A 34 -0.69 7.14 -4.84
N ALA A 35 0.62 6.99 -5.03
CA ALA A 35 1.49 6.36 -4.05
C ALA A 35 1.55 7.13 -2.72
N LEU A 36 1.45 8.47 -2.74
CA LEU A 36 1.33 9.26 -1.50
C LEU A 36 0.01 8.98 -0.76
N LEU A 37 -1.10 8.85 -1.49
CA LEU A 37 -2.39 8.49 -0.89
C LEU A 37 -2.36 7.09 -0.28
N TYR A 38 -1.72 6.14 -0.96
CA TYR A 38 -1.51 4.80 -0.41
C TYR A 38 -0.61 4.81 0.82
N ALA A 39 0.42 5.66 0.86
CA ALA A 39 1.29 5.79 2.03
C ALA A 39 0.52 6.34 3.25
N ALA A 40 -0.34 7.36 3.03
CA ALA A 40 -1.21 7.88 4.08
C ALA A 40 -2.18 6.82 4.62
N PHE A 41 -2.87 6.11 3.72
CA PHE A 41 -3.76 5.00 4.09
C PHE A 41 -3.04 3.94 4.92
N LEU A 42 -1.86 3.50 4.49
CA LEU A 42 -1.08 2.50 5.23
C LEU A 42 -0.63 3.02 6.60
N SER A 43 -0.30 4.31 6.71
CA SER A 43 0.03 4.96 7.99
C SER A 43 -1.16 4.93 8.96
N ASP A 44 -2.36 5.23 8.47
CA ASP A 44 -3.59 5.21 9.27
C ASP A 44 -3.97 3.79 9.71
N VAL A 45 -3.74 2.77 8.87
CA VAL A 45 -3.93 1.36 9.25
C VAL A 45 -2.92 0.93 10.32
N LEU A 46 -1.64 1.30 10.16
CA LEU A 46 -0.57 0.89 11.09
C LEU A 46 -0.63 1.62 12.43
N SER A 47 -1.14 2.85 12.46
CA SER A 47 -1.40 3.59 13.69
C SER A 47 -2.67 3.14 14.42
N GLY A 48 -3.50 2.31 13.77
CA GLY A 48 -4.77 1.84 14.30
C GLY A 48 -5.92 2.84 14.15
N ALA A 49 -5.71 3.96 13.43
CA ALA A 49 -6.78 4.90 13.09
C ALA A 49 -7.83 4.26 12.17
N ILE A 50 -7.39 3.36 11.27
CA ILE A 50 -8.26 2.54 10.43
C ILE A 50 -8.21 1.07 10.90
N PRO A 51 -9.34 0.45 11.28
CA PRO A 51 -9.36 -0.94 11.71
C PRO A 51 -8.99 -1.90 10.56
N PRO A 52 -7.94 -2.74 10.71
CA PRO A 52 -7.41 -3.57 9.63
C PRO A 52 -8.28 -4.79 9.28
N ASN A 53 -9.34 -5.05 10.04
CA ASN A 53 -10.23 -6.20 9.90
C ASN A 53 -11.48 -5.92 9.05
N GLN A 54 -11.62 -4.71 8.51
CA GLN A 54 -12.71 -4.35 7.60
C GLN A 54 -12.42 -4.88 6.20
N GLY A 55 -13.45 -5.40 5.52
CA GLY A 55 -13.31 -5.96 4.17
C GLY A 55 -12.72 -4.97 3.17
N GLU A 56 -13.23 -3.74 3.18
CA GLU A 56 -12.76 -2.65 2.31
C GLU A 56 -11.28 -2.30 2.53
N VAL A 57 -10.79 -2.42 3.76
CA VAL A 57 -9.37 -2.18 4.10
C VAL A 57 -8.49 -3.30 3.53
N ILE A 58 -8.96 -4.54 3.58
CA ILE A 58 -8.26 -5.68 2.96
C ILE A 58 -8.21 -5.53 1.44
N ASP A 59 -9.32 -5.14 0.82
CA ASP A 59 -9.39 -4.90 -0.63
C ASP A 59 -8.45 -3.76 -1.04
N MET A 60 -8.42 -2.67 -0.27
CA MET A 60 -7.50 -1.55 -0.49
C MET A 60 -6.03 -1.95 -0.32
N LEU A 61 -5.70 -2.78 0.68
CA LEU A 61 -4.35 -3.35 0.82
C LEU A 61 -3.96 -4.19 -0.41
N GLY A 62 -4.91 -4.96 -0.97
CA GLY A 62 -4.73 -5.70 -2.22
C GLY A 62 -4.46 -4.78 -3.42
N MET A 63 -5.19 -3.67 -3.54
CA MET A 63 -4.96 -2.68 -4.59
C MET A 63 -3.57 -2.03 -4.48
N VAL A 64 -3.13 -1.72 -3.27
CA VAL A 64 -1.78 -1.17 -3.05
C VAL A 64 -0.71 -2.22 -3.43
N GLU A 65 -0.91 -3.49 -3.11
CA GLU A 65 0.01 -4.55 -3.54
C GLU A 65 0.07 -4.70 -5.06
N GLN A 66 -1.07 -4.61 -5.74
CA GLN A 66 -1.14 -4.66 -7.20
C GLN A 66 -0.45 -3.44 -7.83
N PHE A 67 -0.66 -2.25 -7.28
CA PHE A 67 0.04 -1.04 -7.69
C PHE A 67 1.56 -1.24 -7.61
N CYS A 68 2.08 -1.71 -6.48
CA CYS A 68 3.51 -1.99 -6.33
C CYS A 68 4.00 -3.00 -7.38
N ARG A 69 3.26 -4.07 -7.66
CA ARG A 69 3.63 -5.05 -8.70
C ARG A 69 3.72 -4.41 -10.09
N LEU A 70 2.77 -3.55 -10.45
CA LEU A 70 2.74 -2.88 -11.75
C LEU A 70 3.90 -1.88 -11.90
N VAL A 71 4.28 -1.19 -10.84
CA VAL A 71 5.46 -0.31 -10.85
C VAL A 71 6.75 -1.13 -10.91
N GLU A 72 6.83 -2.21 -10.12
CA GLU A 72 7.98 -3.11 -10.10
C GLU A 72 8.22 -3.81 -11.45
N SER A 73 7.18 -4.11 -12.23
CA SER A 73 7.28 -4.78 -13.53
C SER A 73 7.62 -3.87 -14.71
N ARG A 74 7.77 -2.54 -14.50
CA ARG A 74 8.14 -1.59 -15.56
C ARG A 74 9.65 -1.52 -15.83
N ASP A 75 10.45 -2.24 -15.05
CA ASP A 75 11.92 -2.26 -15.14
C ASP A 75 12.49 -3.48 -15.92
N ASP A 76 11.64 -4.26 -16.61
CA ASP A 76 12.02 -5.29 -17.59
C ASP A 76 11.66 -4.84 -19.03
#